data_AF-A0A5V7TNH6-F1
#
_entry.id   AF-A0A5V7TNH6-F1
#
_cell.length_a   1.000
_cell.length_b   1.000
_cell.length_c   1.000
_cell.angle_alpha   90.00
_cell.angle_beta   90.00
_cell.angle_gamma   90.00
#
_symmetry.space_group_name_H-M   'P 1'
#
loop_
_entity.id
_entity.type
_entity.pdbx_description
1 polymer ?
#
loop_
_entity_poly.entity_id
_entity_poly.type
_entity_poly.pdbx_seq_one_letter_code
_entity_poly.pdbx_strand_id
1 'polypeptide(L)' 'NPLIGSAGVSAVPMAARVSNKVGLESDAQNFLLMHAMGPNVAGVIGSAIAAGVMLKYVLAM' A
#
# COMPACT_ATOMS: atom_id res chain seq x y z
N ASN A 1 9.99 7.92 9.14
CA ASN A 1 9.70 6.64 9.83
C ASN A 1 9.71 5.51 8.79
N PRO A 2 10.67 4.57 8.84
CA PRO A 2 10.77 3.48 7.86
C PRO A 2 9.53 2.57 7.83
N LEU A 3 8.78 2.51 8.93
CA LEU A 3 7.55 1.71 9.03
C LEU A 3 6.38 2.24 8.18
N ILE A 4 6.46 3.48 7.67
CA ILE A 4 5.47 4.01 6.70
C ILE A 4 5.59 3.25 5.37
N GLY A 5 6.81 2.98 4.94
CA GLY A 5 7.07 2.21 3.73
C GLY A 5 6.52 0.80 3.84
N SER A 6 6.81 0.11 4.94
CA SER A 6 6.27 -1.24 5.20
C SER A 6 4.76 -1.27 5.40
N ALA A 7 4.14 -0.19 5.89
CA ALA A 7 2.69 -0.09 5.99
C ALA A 7 1.99 0.12 4.63
N GLY A 8 2.70 0.65 3.62
CA GLY A 8 2.17 0.98 2.30
C GLY A 8 2.43 -0.07 1.21
N VAL A 9 3.07 -1.20 1.54
CA VAL A 9 3.36 -2.27 0.57
C VAL A 9 2.13 -3.09 0.20
N SER A 10 2.21 -3.81 -0.91
CA SER A 10 1.15 -4.66 -1.49
C SER A 10 0.56 -5.75 -0.57
N ALA A 11 1.16 -6.03 0.59
CA ALA A 11 0.66 -6.97 1.60
C ALA A 11 -0.32 -6.35 2.63
N VAL A 12 -1.01 -5.25 2.27
CA VAL A 12 -2.10 -4.67 3.08
C VAL A 12 -3.23 -5.70 3.22
N PRO A 13 -3.85 -5.88 4.41
CA PRO A 13 -3.75 -5.07 5.63
C PRO A 13 -2.72 -5.55 6.68
N MET A 14 -2.05 -6.68 6.44
CA MET A 14 -1.28 -7.36 7.48
C MET A 14 0.03 -6.65 7.81
N ALA A 15 0.78 -6.20 6.80
CA ALA A 15 2.01 -5.43 6.98
C ALA A 15 1.74 -4.06 7.66
N ALA A 16 0.62 -3.43 7.32
CA ALA A 16 0.19 -2.18 7.93
C ALA A 16 -0.18 -2.36 9.41
N ARG A 17 -0.84 -3.47 9.77
CA ARG A 17 -1.22 -3.77 11.16
C ARG A 17 -0.01 -4.02 12.05
N VAL A 18 0.97 -4.78 11.56
CA VAL A 18 2.25 -5.02 12.29
C VAL A 18 3.04 -3.74 12.42
N SER A 19 3.20 -2.98 11.33
CA SER A 19 3.93 -1.70 11.33
C SER A 19 3.29 -0.69 12.30
N ASN A 20 1.96 -0.61 12.33
CA ASN A 20 1.25 0.28 13.25
C ASN A 20 1.38 -0.18 14.72
N LYS A 21 1.39 -1.49 14.99
CA LYS A 21 1.63 -2.02 16.34
C LYS A 21 3.03 -1.66 16.84
N VAL A 22 4.07 -1.92 16.04
CA VAL A 22 5.46 -1.59 16.38
C VAL A 22 5.67 -0.07 16.50
N GLY A 23 4.99 0.71 15.64
CA GLY A 23 4.97 2.17 15.71
C GLY A 23 4.41 2.68 17.03
N LEU A 24 3.29 2.13 17.49
CA LEU A 24 2.63 2.48 18.76
C LEU A 24 3.40 2.02 20.00
N GLU A 25 4.11 0.89 19.92
CA GLU A 25 5.03 0.43 20.98
C GLU A 25 6.22 1.39 21.16
N SER A 26 6.65 2.05 20.08
CA SER A 26 7.75 3.02 20.12
C SER A 26 7.29 4.43 20.50
N ASP A 27 6.12 4.85 20.01
CA ASP A 27 5.49 6.15 20.30
C ASP A 27 3.97 6.05 20.08
N ALA A 28 3.19 6.32 21.13
CA ALA A 28 1.75 6.23 21.12
C ALA A 28 1.05 7.23 20.18
N GLN A 29 1.76 8.23 19.64
CA GLN A 29 1.25 9.17 18.64
C GLN A 29 1.60 8.78 17.18
N ASN A 30 2.30 7.66 16.98
CA ASN A 30 2.86 7.28 15.69
C ASN A 30 1.86 6.48 14.83
N PHE A 31 0.85 7.17 14.28
CA PHE A 31 -0.20 6.58 13.45
C PHE A 31 0.22 6.44 11.98
N LEU A 32 0.78 5.28 11.63
CA LEU A 32 1.45 5.07 10.34
C LEU A 32 0.49 4.73 9.20
N LEU A 33 -0.62 4.06 9.50
CA LEU A 33 -1.60 3.63 8.51
C LEU A 33 -2.14 4.81 7.69
N MET A 34 -2.46 5.92 8.36
CA MET A 34 -3.04 7.11 7.73
C MET A 34 -2.12 7.77 6.70
N HIS A 35 -0.80 7.64 6.89
CA HIS A 35 0.20 8.19 5.98
C HIS A 35 0.51 7.23 4.82
N ALA A 36 0.37 5.92 5.05
CA ALA A 36 0.70 4.88 4.08
C ALA A 36 -0.45 4.49 3.14
N MET A 37 -1.69 4.92 3.41
CA MET A 37 -2.84 4.60 2.56
C MET A 37 -2.75 5.21 1.15
N GLY A 38 -2.21 6.42 1.00
CA GLY A 38 -2.06 7.08 -0.31
C GLY A 38 -1.24 6.27 -1.32
N PRO A 39 0.01 5.89 -0.99
CA PRO A 39 0.84 5.03 -1.83
C PRO A 39 0.20 3.68 -2.16
N ASN A 40 -0.48 3.05 -1.19
CA ASN A 40 -1.16 1.78 -1.41
C ASN A 40 -2.31 1.90 -2.43
N VAL A 41 -3.17 2.90 -2.28
CA VAL A 41 -4.30 3.14 -3.21
C VAL A 41 -3.81 3.51 -4.61
N ALA A 42 -2.77 4.34 -4.71
CA ALA A 42 -2.16 4.70 -5.98
C ALA A 42 -1.60 3.46 -6.72
N GLY A 43 -0.94 2.54 -6.00
CA GLY A 43 -0.38 1.32 -6.58
C GLY A 43 -1.45 0.36 -7.13
N VAL A 44 -2.56 0.19 -6.42
CA VAL A 44 -3.68 -0.67 -6.86
C VAL A 44 -4.35 -0.07 -8.11
N ILE A 45 -4.64 1.23 -8.11
CA ILE A 45 -5.26 1.91 -9.25
C ILE A 45 -4.33 1.85 -10.47
N GLY A 46 -3.05 2.17 -10.29
CA GLY A 46 -2.07 2.13 -11.38
C GLY A 46 -1.95 0.73 -11.99
N SER A 47 -1.91 -0.31 -11.16
CA SER A 47 -1.84 -1.71 -11.62
C SER A 47 -3.12 -2.13 -12.35
N ALA A 48 -4.30 -1.73 -11.86
CA ALA A 48 -5.56 -2.01 -12.53
C ALA A 48 -5.65 -1.35 -13.91
N ILE A 49 -5.21 -0.10 -14.03
CA ILE A 49 -5.14 0.61 -15.32
C ILE A 49 -4.16 -0.10 -16.25
N ALA A 50 -2.95 -0.41 -15.78
CA ALA A 50 -1.94 -1.09 -16.58
C ALA A 50 -2.43 -2.45 -17.08
N ALA A 51 -3.07 -3.25 -16.21
CA ALA A 51 -3.67 -4.53 -16.57
C ALA A 51 -4.81 -4.35 -17.59
N GLY A 52 -5.67 -3.35 -17.43
CA GLY A 52 -6.74 -3.04 -18.37
C GLY A 52 -6.21 -2.68 -19.76
N VAL A 53 -5.17 -1.84 -19.83
CA VAL A 53 -4.49 -1.48 -21.08
C VAL A 53 -3.82 -2.71 -21.71
N MET A 54 -3.10 -3.52 -20.92
CA MET A 54 -2.46 -4.74 -21.39
C MET A 54 -3.49 -5.72 -21.99
N LEU A 55 -4.59 -5.99 -21.28
CA LEU A 55 -5.65 -6.88 -21.76
C LEU A 55 -6.28 -6.37 -23.05
N LYS A 56 -6.50 -5.04 -23.18
CA LYS A 56 -6.98 -4.44 -24.43
C LYS A 56 -6.05 -4.77 -25.60
N TYR A 57 -4.74 -4.67 -25.42
CA TYR A 57 -3.78 -4.97 -26.49
C TYR A 57 -3.68 -6.46 -26.79
N VAL A 58 -3.75 -7.32 -25.76
CA VAL A 58 -3.68 -8.78 -25.93
C VAL A 58 -4.95 -9.33 -26.60
N LEU A 59 -6.14 -8.83 -26.24
CA LEU A 59 -7.42 -9.28 -26.81
C LEU A 59 -7.74 -8.64 -28.18
N ALA A 60 -7.04 -7.57 -28.56
CA ALA A 60 -7.21 -6.92 -29.86
C ALA A 60 -6.35 -7.55 -30.99
N MET A 61 -5.56 -8.57 -30.67
CA MET A 61 -4.80 -9.39 -31.60
C MET A 61 -5.52 -10.71 -31.86
#